data_AF-A0A5D4TVY9-F1
#
_entry.id   AF-A0A5D4TVY9-F1
#
_cell.length_a   1.000
_cell.length_b   1.000
_cell.length_c   1.000
_cell.angle_alpha   90.00
_cell.angle_beta   90.00
_cell.angle_gamma   90.00
#
_symmetry.space_group_name_H-M   'P 1'
#
loop_
_entity.id
_entity.type
_entity.pdbx_description
1 polymer ?
#
loop_
_entity_poly.entity_id
_entity_poly.type
_entity_poly.pdbx_seq_one_letter_code
_entity_poly.pdbx_strand_id
1 'polypeptide(L)'
;MSLKNKLNRMKNHIVRDKPDQPVEHLEPVVRMEIPFLETWTSHGVKPYYLDEDYCLILEKTYKLSDYHGKYRLGQIKDAVDAWNQFEGTHPLSAKGLAVEDLFFFDTETTGLGGGTGNTIFLLGYAKVKGDQLILRQHILPRPGSEIPLYHSFLEKVDYNTLVTYNGKAFDWPQVKTRHTLIREHVPKLPSFGHFDLFHGSRRLWKSKMDSVKLSNVEKEILDFHRTDDVPGYLAPMIYFDFVERKDPEGMFKVLLHNELDILSLVVLYVHLSFQILGIDSTQSSDEKLLVGKWFDYLGDKEQAVKKLEQLISESAGPESLAAKHTLAFQYKRLKNYSTAYDYWNEVRETGPEDLRLEACIELAKLSEHQFKRYDKALMFSEKAYEEMKERAVSNEKVSYDLEKRLERLERKLAK
;
A
#
# COMPACT_ATOMS: atom_id res chain seq x y z
N MET A 1 -32.96 23.17 52.96
CA MET A 1 -34.20 22.65 52.31
C MET A 1 -34.22 21.14 52.43
N SER A 2 -35.26 20.59 53.07
CA SER A 2 -35.35 19.19 53.52
C SER A 2 -35.46 18.18 52.37
N LEU A 3 -34.81 17.02 52.51
CA LEU A 3 -34.90 15.85 51.61
C LEU A 3 -36.35 15.48 51.22
N LYS A 4 -37.31 15.79 52.11
CA LYS A 4 -38.75 15.59 51.92
C LYS A 4 -39.33 16.36 50.71
N ASN A 5 -38.79 17.54 50.41
CA ASN A 5 -39.20 18.34 49.24
C ASN A 5 -38.57 17.85 47.93
N LYS A 6 -37.42 17.16 48.00
CA LYS A 6 -36.76 16.53 46.85
C LYS A 6 -37.48 15.23 46.46
N LEU A 7 -37.91 14.43 47.44
CA LEU A 7 -38.69 13.20 47.25
C LEU A 7 -40.10 13.44 46.67
N ASN A 8 -40.77 14.53 47.06
CA ASN A 8 -42.10 14.85 46.50
C ASN A 8 -42.05 15.30 45.03
N ARG A 9 -40.93 15.86 44.55
CA ARG A 9 -40.76 16.22 43.13
C ARG A 9 -40.51 15.01 42.21
N MET A 10 -40.03 13.89 42.77
CA MET A 10 -39.71 12.67 42.00
C MET A 10 -40.87 11.68 41.92
N LYS A 11 -42.01 11.94 42.58
CA LYS A 11 -43.22 11.09 42.48
C LYS A 11 -43.86 11.07 41.09
N ASN A 12 -43.60 12.06 40.26
CA ASN A 12 -44.13 12.13 38.89
C ASN A 12 -43.31 11.32 37.87
N HIS A 13 -42.20 10.69 38.28
CA HIS A 13 -41.32 9.88 37.41
C HIS A 13 -41.22 8.41 37.84
N ILE A 14 -42.15 7.91 38.66
CA ILE A 14 -42.29 6.47 38.91
C ILE A 14 -43.31 5.94 37.90
N VAL A 15 -42.81 5.32 36.83
CA VAL A 15 -43.61 4.54 35.90
C VAL A 15 -44.21 3.36 36.68
N ARG A 16 -45.54 3.30 36.77
CA ARG A 16 -46.26 2.11 37.22
C ARG A 16 -46.47 1.23 35.99
N ASP A 17 -46.04 -0.02 36.06
CA ASP A 17 -46.38 -1.04 35.07
C ASP A 17 -47.90 -1.06 34.84
N LYS A 18 -48.31 -0.81 33.60
CA LYS A 18 -49.68 -1.06 33.13
C LYS A 18 -49.67 -2.36 32.34
N PRO A 19 -50.70 -3.22 32.51
CA PRO A 19 -50.76 -4.50 31.82
C PRO A 19 -51.12 -4.31 30.34
N ASP A 20 -50.60 -5.24 29.54
CA ASP A 20 -50.73 -5.43 28.08
C ASP A 20 -51.82 -4.60 27.39
N GLN A 21 -51.38 -3.62 26.59
CA GLN A 21 -52.18 -3.07 25.50
C GLN A 21 -51.86 -3.85 24.21
N PRO A 22 -52.87 -4.12 23.35
CA PRO A 22 -52.66 -4.88 22.12
C PRO A 22 -51.69 -4.11 21.22
N VAL A 23 -50.76 -4.84 20.61
CA VAL A 23 -49.80 -4.35 19.62
C VAL A 23 -50.55 -3.54 18.56
N GLU A 24 -50.41 -2.21 18.61
CA GLU A 24 -50.84 -1.33 17.53
C GLU A 24 -50.12 -1.78 16.26
N HIS A 25 -50.91 -2.02 15.21
CA HIS A 25 -50.41 -2.31 13.88
C HIS A 25 -49.35 -1.27 13.50
N LEU A 26 -48.09 -1.72 13.37
CA LEU A 26 -47.02 -0.91 12.79
C LEU A 26 -47.51 -0.43 11.43
N GLU A 27 -47.71 0.88 11.29
CA GLU A 27 -48.01 1.50 10.01
C GLU A 27 -46.91 1.10 9.01
N PRO A 28 -47.26 0.85 7.72
CA PRO A 28 -46.26 0.51 6.73
C PRO A 28 -45.25 1.65 6.64
N VAL A 29 -43.99 1.37 6.95
CA VAL A 29 -42.86 2.31 6.79
C VAL A 29 -42.93 2.90 5.39
N VAL A 30 -43.19 4.21 5.32
CA VAL A 30 -43.25 4.94 4.04
C VAL A 30 -41.83 4.97 3.49
N ARG A 31 -41.52 4.02 2.60
CA ARG A 31 -40.22 3.96 1.93
C ARG A 31 -40.11 5.18 1.04
N MET A 32 -39.02 5.95 1.21
CA MET A 32 -38.71 7.08 0.33
C MET A 32 -38.73 6.64 -1.14
N GLU A 33 -39.37 7.44 -2.00
CA GLU A 33 -39.31 7.26 -3.44
C GLU A 33 -37.86 7.46 -3.92
N ILE A 34 -37.36 6.54 -4.74
CA ILE A 34 -36.01 6.57 -5.27
C ILE A 34 -36.06 7.07 -6.72
N PRO A 35 -35.52 8.26 -7.01
CA PRO A 35 -35.46 8.77 -8.38
C PRO A 35 -34.72 7.80 -9.30
N PHE A 36 -35.25 7.62 -10.52
CA PHE A 36 -34.65 6.77 -11.56
C PHE A 36 -34.40 5.32 -11.10
N LEU A 37 -35.24 4.78 -10.20
CA LEU A 37 -35.08 3.41 -9.68
C LEU A 37 -35.00 2.34 -10.78
N GLU A 38 -35.78 2.47 -11.84
CA GLU A 38 -35.73 1.54 -12.99
C GLU A 38 -34.36 1.57 -13.68
N THR A 39 -33.79 2.76 -13.90
CA THR A 39 -32.45 2.94 -14.47
C THR A 39 -31.36 2.37 -13.59
N TRP A 40 -31.44 2.57 -12.27
CA TRP A 40 -30.52 1.94 -11.31
C TRP A 40 -30.62 0.41 -11.38
N THR A 41 -31.84 -0.11 -11.36
CA THR A 41 -32.10 -1.56 -11.35
C THR A 41 -31.65 -2.23 -12.63
N SER A 42 -31.81 -1.58 -13.79
CA SER A 42 -31.35 -2.11 -15.08
C SER A 42 -29.82 -2.23 -15.16
N HIS A 43 -29.08 -1.46 -14.34
CA HIS A 43 -27.64 -1.55 -14.18
C HIS A 43 -27.21 -2.42 -12.98
N GLY A 44 -28.14 -3.16 -12.37
CA GLY A 44 -27.87 -4.06 -11.25
C GLY A 44 -27.73 -3.38 -9.89
N VAL A 45 -27.97 -2.06 -9.81
CA VAL A 45 -27.93 -1.30 -8.56
C VAL A 45 -29.25 -1.47 -7.83
N LYS A 46 -29.18 -1.78 -6.53
CA LYS A 46 -30.34 -2.02 -5.67
C LYS A 46 -30.32 -1.11 -4.45
N PRO A 47 -31.48 -0.65 -3.97
CA PRO A 47 -31.54 0.09 -2.73
C PRO A 47 -31.34 -0.81 -1.51
N TYR A 48 -30.62 -0.27 -0.54
CA TYR A 48 -30.53 -0.80 0.81
C TYR A 48 -31.21 0.19 1.74
N TYR A 49 -32.33 -0.23 2.33
CA TYR A 49 -33.11 0.59 3.25
C TYR A 49 -32.64 0.36 4.68
N LEU A 50 -32.52 1.44 5.45
CA LEU A 50 -32.35 1.42 6.89
C LEU A 50 -33.29 2.47 7.48
N ASP A 51 -34.27 2.00 8.24
CA ASP A 51 -35.39 2.80 8.73
C ASP A 51 -36.10 3.55 7.57
N GLU A 52 -36.16 4.88 7.63
CA GLU A 52 -36.76 5.75 6.62
C GLU A 52 -35.74 6.25 5.58
N ASP A 53 -34.48 5.81 5.63
CA ASP A 53 -33.42 6.24 4.71
C ASP A 53 -32.87 5.08 3.87
N TYR A 54 -32.02 5.39 2.89
CA TYR A 54 -31.41 4.38 2.04
C TYR A 54 -30.01 4.76 1.54
N CYS A 55 -29.27 3.74 1.14
CA CYS A 55 -28.15 3.89 0.22
C CYS A 55 -28.36 2.99 -1.01
N LEU A 56 -27.55 3.14 -2.05
CA LEU A 56 -27.60 2.29 -3.23
C LEU A 56 -26.41 1.34 -3.24
N ILE A 57 -26.61 0.12 -3.73
CA ILE A 57 -25.60 -0.95 -3.71
C ILE A 57 -25.52 -1.60 -5.09
N LEU A 58 -24.30 -1.69 -5.62
CA LEU A 58 -23.96 -2.52 -6.75
C LEU A 58 -23.11 -3.69 -6.26
N GLU A 59 -23.44 -4.92 -6.66
CA GLU A 59 -22.64 -6.11 -6.38
C GLU A 59 -22.39 -6.85 -7.71
N LYS A 60 -21.11 -7.06 -8.02
CA LYS A 60 -20.65 -7.79 -9.20
C LYS A 60 -19.83 -9.00 -8.76
N THR A 61 -19.87 -10.04 -9.56
CA THR A 61 -19.15 -11.28 -9.31
C THR A 61 -18.28 -11.63 -10.49
N TYR A 62 -17.00 -11.89 -10.23
CA TYR A 62 -16.01 -12.27 -11.23
C TYR A 62 -15.53 -13.69 -10.95
N LYS A 63 -15.29 -14.44 -12.03
CA LYS A 63 -14.66 -15.75 -11.92
C LYS A 63 -13.18 -15.54 -11.63
N LEU A 64 -12.58 -16.41 -10.84
CA LEU A 64 -11.14 -16.38 -10.63
C LEU A 64 -10.33 -16.69 -11.90
N SER A 65 -10.97 -17.19 -12.95
CA SER A 65 -10.39 -17.33 -14.30
C SER A 65 -10.34 -16.03 -15.09
N ASP A 66 -11.09 -15.00 -14.69
CA ASP A 66 -11.16 -13.73 -15.42
C ASP A 66 -9.83 -12.99 -15.31
N TYR A 67 -9.52 -12.23 -16.36
CA TYR A 67 -8.27 -11.48 -16.48
C TYR A 67 -8.49 -10.00 -16.17
N HIS A 68 -7.49 -9.40 -15.52
CA HIS A 68 -7.35 -7.97 -15.38
C HIS A 68 -5.90 -7.59 -15.69
N GLY A 69 -5.69 -6.94 -16.84
CA GLY A 69 -4.37 -6.85 -17.46
C GLY A 69 -3.79 -8.24 -17.77
N LYS A 70 -2.52 -8.44 -17.46
CA LYS A 70 -1.80 -9.69 -17.71
C LYS A 70 -2.04 -10.81 -16.68
N TYR A 71 -2.81 -10.56 -15.63
CA TYR A 71 -3.03 -11.51 -14.53
C TYR A 71 -4.46 -12.04 -14.50
N ARG A 72 -4.61 -13.31 -14.10
CA ARG A 72 -5.91 -13.83 -13.67
C ARG A 72 -6.17 -13.42 -12.24
N LEU A 73 -7.41 -13.08 -11.92
CA LEU A 73 -7.82 -12.74 -10.55
C LEU A 73 -7.49 -13.87 -9.57
N GLY A 74 -7.59 -15.13 -9.99
CA GLY A 74 -7.29 -16.31 -9.18
C GLY A 74 -5.84 -16.45 -8.72
N GLN A 75 -4.88 -15.78 -9.36
CA GLN A 75 -3.46 -15.82 -8.96
C GLN A 75 -3.23 -15.16 -7.58
N ILE A 76 -4.23 -14.49 -7.03
CA ILE A 76 -4.23 -14.04 -5.64
C ILE A 76 -4.09 -15.20 -4.65
N LYS A 77 -4.61 -16.39 -4.97
CA LYS A 77 -4.42 -17.59 -4.16
C LYS A 77 -2.95 -18.03 -4.16
N ASP A 78 -2.34 -18.08 -5.34
CA ASP A 78 -0.92 -18.43 -5.50
C ASP A 78 -0.01 -17.46 -4.73
N ALA A 79 -0.32 -16.16 -4.75
CA ALA A 79 0.42 -15.15 -4.00
C ALA A 79 0.32 -15.35 -2.48
N VAL A 80 -0.89 -15.60 -1.97
CA VAL A 80 -1.12 -15.86 -0.54
C VAL A 80 -0.45 -17.16 -0.09
N ASP A 81 -0.55 -18.23 -0.89
CA ASP A 81 0.10 -19.52 -0.60
C ASP A 81 1.62 -19.38 -0.54
N ALA A 82 2.20 -18.60 -1.46
CA ALA A 82 3.63 -18.34 -1.46
C ALA A 82 4.07 -17.51 -0.24
N TRP A 83 3.28 -16.53 0.20
CA TRP A 83 3.54 -15.81 1.44
C TRP A 83 3.46 -16.71 2.68
N ASN A 84 2.53 -17.65 2.71
CA ASN A 84 2.39 -18.62 3.79
C ASN A 84 3.61 -19.55 3.90
N GLN A 85 4.30 -19.81 2.79
CA GLN A 85 5.54 -20.59 2.75
C GLN A 85 6.81 -19.74 2.98
N PHE A 86 6.69 -18.41 2.98
CA PHE A 86 7.84 -17.52 3.10
C PHE A 86 8.36 -17.46 4.55
N GLU A 87 9.66 -17.67 4.74
CA GLU A 87 10.27 -17.72 6.08
C GLU A 87 10.58 -16.32 6.67
N GLY A 88 10.70 -15.30 5.82
CA GLY A 88 11.02 -13.94 6.23
C GLY A 88 9.82 -13.09 6.68
N THR A 89 10.09 -11.81 6.92
CA THR A 89 9.10 -10.80 7.31
C THR A 89 8.99 -9.69 6.27
N HIS A 90 7.78 -9.30 5.92
CA HIS A 90 7.56 -8.23 4.96
C HIS A 90 6.25 -7.48 5.26
N PRO A 91 6.19 -6.13 5.10
CA PRO A 91 4.96 -5.36 5.34
C PRO A 91 3.76 -5.74 4.48
N LEU A 92 3.99 -6.37 3.32
CA LEU A 92 2.94 -6.87 2.41
C LEU A 92 2.70 -8.38 2.55
N SER A 93 3.29 -9.03 3.56
CA SER A 93 3.19 -10.47 3.75
C SER A 93 1.81 -10.88 4.23
N ALA A 94 1.13 -11.74 3.46
CA ALA A 94 -0.11 -12.40 3.88
C ALA A 94 0.14 -13.68 4.71
N LYS A 95 1.33 -13.83 5.30
CA LYS A 95 1.65 -15.01 6.11
C LYS A 95 0.68 -15.15 7.29
N GLY A 96 0.07 -16.32 7.41
CA GLY A 96 -0.94 -16.64 8.40
C GLY A 96 -2.36 -16.18 8.04
N LEU A 97 -2.57 -15.68 6.83
CA LEU A 97 -3.88 -15.26 6.31
C LEU A 97 -4.37 -16.22 5.22
N ALA A 98 -5.68 -16.38 5.13
CA ALA A 98 -6.35 -16.96 3.98
C ALA A 98 -6.58 -15.88 2.90
N VAL A 99 -6.88 -16.31 1.67
CA VAL A 99 -7.18 -15.36 0.58
C VAL A 99 -8.46 -14.58 0.85
N GLU A 100 -9.42 -15.20 1.53
CA GLU A 100 -10.66 -14.59 2.01
C GLU A 100 -10.39 -13.51 3.08
N ASP A 101 -9.19 -13.46 3.64
CA ASP A 101 -8.81 -12.45 4.63
C ASP A 101 -8.37 -11.12 3.99
N LEU A 102 -8.14 -11.10 2.68
CA LEU A 102 -7.76 -9.89 1.98
C LEU A 102 -9.00 -9.11 1.52
N PHE A 103 -9.05 -7.85 1.92
CA PHE A 103 -10.13 -6.91 1.61
C PHE A 103 -9.58 -5.74 0.80
N PHE A 104 -9.80 -5.78 -0.51
CA PHE A 104 -9.34 -4.75 -1.45
C PHE A 104 -10.32 -3.59 -1.43
N PHE A 105 -9.86 -2.38 -1.16
CA PHE A 105 -10.74 -1.26 -0.85
C PHE A 105 -10.28 0.03 -1.51
N ASP A 106 -11.25 0.78 -2.01
CA ASP A 106 -11.06 2.07 -2.61
C ASP A 106 -12.29 2.97 -2.39
N THR A 107 -12.11 4.30 -2.42
CA THR A 107 -13.20 5.25 -2.16
C THR A 107 -13.23 6.40 -3.15
N GLU A 108 -14.43 6.90 -3.42
CA GLU A 108 -14.62 8.18 -4.10
C GLU A 108 -15.15 9.23 -3.14
N THR A 109 -14.54 10.40 -3.19
CA THR A 109 -14.76 11.47 -2.21
C THR A 109 -14.96 12.81 -2.93
N THR A 110 -15.68 13.74 -2.29
CA THR A 110 -15.96 15.05 -2.88
C THR A 110 -14.76 16.02 -2.94
N GLY A 111 -13.58 15.61 -2.46
CA GLY A 111 -12.38 16.44 -2.42
C GLY A 111 -11.13 15.65 -2.01
N LEU A 112 -9.94 16.25 -2.15
CA LEU A 112 -8.66 15.59 -1.89
C LEU A 112 -8.12 15.80 -0.46
N GLY A 113 -8.79 16.62 0.36
CA GLY A 113 -8.34 17.00 1.71
C GLY A 113 -9.12 16.30 2.83
N GLY A 114 -8.48 16.06 3.97
CA GLY A 114 -9.10 15.49 5.18
C GLY A 114 -9.97 16.46 6.00
N GLY A 115 -10.47 17.53 5.37
CA GLY A 115 -11.33 18.53 6.03
C GLY A 115 -12.74 17.99 6.30
N THR A 116 -13.43 18.57 7.28
CA THR A 116 -14.78 18.16 7.72
C THR A 116 -15.87 18.27 6.66
N GLY A 117 -15.62 19.00 5.56
CA GLY A 117 -16.53 19.13 4.42
C GLY A 117 -16.40 18.03 3.37
N ASN A 118 -15.42 17.12 3.48
CA ASN A 118 -15.25 16.05 2.52
C ASN A 118 -16.18 14.87 2.86
N THR A 119 -16.98 14.45 1.89
CA THR A 119 -17.93 13.35 2.01
C THR A 119 -17.48 12.21 1.12
N ILE A 120 -17.47 10.99 1.68
CA ILE A 120 -17.30 9.76 0.91
C ILE A 120 -18.65 9.44 0.28
N PHE A 121 -18.71 9.42 -1.05
CA PHE A 121 -19.93 9.12 -1.76
C PHE A 121 -19.92 7.74 -2.41
N LEU A 122 -18.75 7.09 -2.48
CA LEU A 122 -18.61 5.70 -2.90
C LEU A 122 -17.65 4.96 -1.98
N LEU A 123 -18.11 3.85 -1.40
CA LEU A 123 -17.27 2.86 -0.73
C LEU A 123 -17.27 1.60 -1.57
N GLY A 124 -16.14 1.30 -2.21
CA GLY A 124 -15.98 0.10 -3.03
C GLY A 124 -15.02 -0.89 -2.40
N TYR A 125 -15.33 -2.19 -2.52
CA TYR A 125 -14.39 -3.23 -2.14
C TYR A 125 -14.56 -4.52 -2.94
N ALA A 126 -13.52 -5.36 -2.91
CA ALA A 126 -13.59 -6.74 -3.36
C ALA A 126 -12.99 -7.71 -2.35
N LYS A 127 -13.55 -8.92 -2.29
CA LYS A 127 -13.07 -10.04 -1.48
C LYS A 127 -13.30 -11.37 -2.21
N VAL A 128 -12.36 -12.30 -2.07
CA VAL A 128 -12.53 -13.66 -2.57
C VAL A 128 -13.51 -14.40 -1.66
N LYS A 129 -14.46 -15.12 -2.27
CA LYS A 129 -15.39 -16.00 -1.58
C LYS A 129 -15.53 -17.29 -2.36
N GLY A 130 -14.91 -18.36 -1.89
CA GLY A 130 -14.89 -19.64 -2.57
C GLY A 130 -14.10 -19.57 -3.89
N ASP A 131 -14.80 -19.71 -5.01
CA ASP A 131 -14.24 -19.74 -6.37
C ASP A 131 -14.47 -18.45 -7.17
N GLN A 132 -14.91 -17.39 -6.49
CA GLN A 132 -15.30 -16.11 -7.09
C GLN A 132 -14.71 -14.93 -6.34
N LEU A 133 -14.51 -13.81 -7.05
CA LEU A 133 -14.24 -12.51 -6.46
C LEU A 133 -15.55 -11.71 -6.44
N ILE A 134 -15.98 -11.29 -5.26
CA ILE A 134 -17.18 -10.47 -5.08
C ILE A 134 -16.74 -9.03 -4.90
N LEU A 135 -17.17 -8.15 -5.81
CA LEU A 135 -16.95 -6.72 -5.74
C LEU A 135 -18.27 -6.04 -5.38
N ARG A 136 -18.23 -5.16 -4.38
CA ARG A 136 -19.41 -4.45 -3.90
C ARG A 136 -19.11 -2.97 -3.72
N GLN A 137 -20.06 -2.15 -4.16
CA GLN A 137 -19.98 -0.70 -4.13
C GLN A 137 -21.21 -0.15 -3.43
N HIS A 138 -20.98 0.73 -2.46
CA HIS A 138 -22.01 1.41 -1.68
C HIS A 138 -22.00 2.89 -2.03
N ILE A 139 -23.13 3.40 -2.52
CA ILE A 139 -23.26 4.73 -3.10
C ILE A 139 -24.13 5.58 -2.17
N LEU A 140 -23.66 6.79 -1.88
CA LEU A 140 -24.42 7.79 -1.14
C LEU A 140 -25.42 8.46 -2.10
N PRO A 141 -26.75 8.31 -1.92
CA PRO A 141 -27.72 8.88 -2.87
C PRO A 141 -27.92 10.39 -2.67
N ARG A 142 -27.63 10.89 -1.48
CA ARG A 142 -27.71 12.31 -1.13
C ARG A 142 -26.87 12.61 0.12
N PRO A 143 -26.37 13.85 0.27
CA PRO A 143 -25.77 14.29 1.52
C PRO A 143 -26.70 14.03 2.72
N GLY A 144 -26.15 13.51 3.81
CA GLY A 144 -26.89 13.15 5.02
C GLY A 144 -27.26 11.67 5.13
N SER A 145 -27.30 10.91 4.03
CA SER A 145 -27.61 9.46 4.03
C SER A 145 -26.40 8.57 4.35
N GLU A 146 -25.52 9.02 5.24
CA GLU A 146 -24.29 8.31 5.57
C GLU A 146 -24.53 7.12 6.48
N ILE A 147 -25.58 7.14 7.31
CA ILE A 147 -25.92 6.03 8.20
C ILE A 147 -26.21 4.73 7.41
N PRO A 148 -27.15 4.69 6.43
CA PRO A 148 -27.37 3.49 5.63
C PRO A 148 -26.13 3.08 4.82
N LEU A 149 -25.36 4.06 4.33
CA LEU A 149 -24.10 3.81 3.61
C LEU A 149 -23.10 3.02 4.48
N TYR A 150 -22.79 3.54 5.66
CA TYR A 150 -21.84 2.89 6.57
C TYR A 150 -22.39 1.61 7.18
N HIS A 151 -23.69 1.57 7.50
CA HIS A 151 -24.32 0.35 8.02
C HIS A 151 -24.22 -0.79 7.01
N SER A 152 -24.61 -0.55 5.76
CA SER A 152 -24.55 -1.57 4.71
C SER A 152 -23.12 -1.99 4.37
N PHE A 153 -22.16 -1.05 4.41
CA PHE A 153 -20.74 -1.35 4.25
C PHE A 153 -20.27 -2.27 5.37
N LEU A 154 -20.51 -1.90 6.63
CA LEU A 154 -20.01 -2.61 7.80
C LEU A 154 -20.71 -3.94 8.09
N GLU A 155 -21.94 -4.15 7.60
CA GLU A 155 -22.70 -5.40 7.81
C GLU A 155 -21.97 -6.64 7.25
N LYS A 156 -21.20 -6.46 6.17
CA LYS A 156 -20.47 -7.57 5.51
C LYS A 156 -18.94 -7.43 5.61
N VAL A 157 -18.45 -6.45 6.36
CA VAL A 157 -17.01 -6.24 6.52
C VAL A 157 -16.48 -7.18 7.59
N ASP A 158 -15.51 -8.00 7.20
CA ASP A 158 -14.83 -8.97 8.06
C ASP A 158 -13.55 -8.34 8.66
N TYR A 159 -13.13 -8.77 9.85
CA TYR A 159 -12.06 -8.11 10.64
C TYR A 159 -10.63 -8.53 10.24
N ASN A 160 -10.28 -8.39 8.95
CA ASN A 160 -9.11 -9.06 8.41
C ASN A 160 -7.98 -8.08 8.00
N THR A 161 -7.62 -8.02 6.71
CA THR A 161 -6.53 -7.16 6.20
C THR A 161 -6.99 -6.29 5.04
N LEU A 162 -6.80 -4.99 5.20
CA LEU A 162 -7.14 -3.98 4.22
C LEU A 162 -6.02 -3.83 3.19
N VAL A 163 -6.35 -3.93 1.90
CA VAL A 163 -5.43 -3.71 0.78
C VAL A 163 -5.89 -2.50 -0.02
N THR A 164 -5.04 -1.48 -0.12
CA THR A 164 -5.38 -0.20 -0.78
C THR A 164 -4.22 0.32 -1.62
N TYR A 165 -4.49 1.29 -2.49
CA TYR A 165 -3.46 2.12 -3.10
C TYR A 165 -3.39 3.49 -2.43
N ASN A 166 -2.36 3.75 -1.61
CA ASN A 166 -2.18 5.01 -0.88
C ASN A 166 -3.28 5.29 0.18
N GLY A 167 -4.16 4.34 0.45
CA GLY A 167 -5.31 4.54 1.35
C GLY A 167 -4.95 4.65 2.83
N LYS A 168 -3.73 4.33 3.24
CA LYS A 168 -3.30 4.55 4.63
C LYS A 168 -3.23 6.03 4.97
N ALA A 169 -2.87 6.87 4.01
CA ALA A 169 -2.75 8.31 4.16
C ALA A 169 -4.00 9.07 3.71
N PHE A 170 -4.82 8.50 2.82
CA PHE A 170 -5.93 9.21 2.17
C PHE A 170 -7.30 8.64 2.50
N ASP A 171 -7.61 7.41 2.05
CA ASP A 171 -8.97 6.84 2.15
C ASP A 171 -9.35 6.49 3.60
N TRP A 172 -8.53 5.69 4.27
CA TRP A 172 -8.87 5.13 5.58
C TRP A 172 -9.01 6.19 6.69
N PRO A 173 -8.18 7.25 6.74
CA PRO A 173 -8.40 8.36 7.67
C PRO A 173 -9.76 9.07 7.47
N GLN A 174 -10.23 9.20 6.23
CA GLN A 174 -11.52 9.81 5.94
C GLN A 174 -12.67 8.91 6.39
N VAL A 175 -12.58 7.60 6.13
CA VAL A 175 -13.56 6.60 6.61
C VAL A 175 -13.68 6.66 8.13
N LYS A 176 -12.55 6.70 8.84
CA LYS A 176 -12.52 6.85 10.31
C LYS A 176 -13.18 8.14 10.78
N THR A 177 -12.88 9.26 10.11
CA THR A 177 -13.39 10.58 10.50
C THR A 177 -14.91 10.63 10.34
N ARG A 178 -15.44 10.21 9.19
CA ARG A 178 -16.89 10.18 8.95
C ARG A 178 -17.60 9.16 9.84
N HIS A 179 -17.04 7.97 10.01
CA HIS A 179 -17.56 6.96 10.96
C HIS A 179 -17.69 7.51 12.37
N THR A 180 -16.68 8.26 12.85
CA THR A 180 -16.70 8.84 14.20
C THR A 180 -17.88 9.78 14.43
N LEU A 181 -18.31 10.50 13.39
CA LEU A 181 -19.45 11.43 13.47
C LEU A 181 -20.80 10.70 13.62
N ILE A 182 -20.90 9.46 13.14
CA ILE A 182 -22.15 8.67 13.14
C ILE A 182 -22.06 7.40 13.99
N ARG A 183 -21.00 7.25 14.80
CA ARG A 183 -20.64 6.02 15.52
C ARG A 183 -21.71 5.44 16.45
N GLU A 184 -22.68 6.25 16.87
CA GLU A 184 -23.81 5.83 17.72
C GLU A 184 -24.90 5.10 16.91
N HIS A 185 -24.86 5.22 15.59
CA HIS A 185 -25.86 4.69 14.66
C HIS A 185 -25.33 3.58 13.74
N VAL A 186 -24.05 3.24 13.83
CA VAL A 186 -23.42 2.24 12.93
C VAL A 186 -22.53 1.27 13.71
N PRO A 187 -22.26 0.06 13.18
CA PRO A 187 -21.33 -0.89 13.80
C PRO A 187 -19.94 -0.29 14.04
N LYS A 188 -19.14 -0.88 14.94
CA LYS A 188 -17.78 -0.42 15.20
C LYS A 188 -16.88 -0.67 13.99
N LEU A 189 -16.05 0.32 13.65
CA LEU A 189 -15.06 0.18 12.59
C LEU A 189 -13.97 -0.85 12.99
N PRO A 190 -13.59 -1.78 12.11
CA PRO A 190 -12.58 -2.79 12.43
C PRO A 190 -11.18 -2.21 12.64
N SER A 191 -10.38 -2.91 13.45
CA SER A 191 -8.92 -2.77 13.41
C SER A 191 -8.37 -3.66 12.30
N PHE A 192 -7.81 -3.05 11.26
CA PHE A 192 -7.22 -3.79 10.14
C PHE A 192 -5.70 -3.78 10.17
N GLY A 193 -5.09 -4.89 9.75
CA GLY A 193 -3.79 -4.85 9.11
C GLY A 193 -3.89 -4.09 7.78
N HIS A 194 -2.85 -3.40 7.34
CA HIS A 194 -2.93 -2.54 6.15
C HIS A 194 -1.77 -2.79 5.18
N PHE A 195 -2.09 -3.35 4.02
CA PHE A 195 -1.21 -3.46 2.88
C PHE A 195 -1.43 -2.26 1.95
N ASP A 196 -0.51 -1.29 2.02
CA ASP A 196 -0.52 -0.14 1.12
C ASP A 196 0.41 -0.39 -0.06
N LEU A 197 -0.18 -0.66 -1.22
CA LEU A 197 0.53 -1.04 -2.43
C LEU A 197 1.34 0.12 -3.03
N PHE A 198 0.95 1.37 -2.77
CA PHE A 198 1.64 2.55 -3.30
C PHE A 198 3.10 2.60 -2.85
N HIS A 199 3.38 2.25 -1.60
CA HIS A 199 4.75 2.24 -1.09
C HIS A 199 5.61 1.16 -1.73
N GLY A 200 5.03 -0.01 -2.05
CA GLY A 200 5.71 -1.06 -2.80
C GLY A 200 6.00 -0.63 -4.23
N SER A 201 4.98 -0.14 -4.94
CA SER A 201 5.10 0.38 -6.30
C SER A 201 6.16 1.48 -6.41
N ARG A 202 6.12 2.46 -5.50
CA ARG A 202 7.10 3.55 -5.46
C ARG A 202 8.52 3.06 -5.22
N ARG A 203 8.70 2.00 -4.41
CA ARG A 203 10.03 1.47 -4.10
C ARG A 203 10.65 0.74 -5.29
N LEU A 204 9.84 0.05 -6.08
CA LEU A 204 10.31 -0.70 -7.26
C LEU A 204 10.41 0.16 -8.52
N TRP A 205 9.55 1.17 -8.70
CA TRP A 205 9.39 1.79 -10.02
C TRP A 205 9.57 3.31 -10.07
N LYS A 206 9.84 3.99 -8.95
CA LYS A 206 10.04 5.46 -8.95
C LYS A 206 11.18 5.92 -9.89
N SER A 207 12.20 5.09 -10.10
CA SER A 207 13.30 5.41 -11.02
C SER A 207 12.98 5.14 -12.49
N LYS A 208 11.95 4.33 -12.77
CA LYS A 208 11.56 3.92 -14.12
C LYS A 208 10.36 4.70 -14.67
N MET A 209 9.56 5.28 -13.79
CA MET A 209 8.31 5.94 -14.13
C MET A 209 8.30 7.39 -13.67
N ASP A 210 7.79 8.30 -14.50
CA ASP A 210 7.60 9.72 -14.15
C ASP A 210 6.66 9.88 -12.93
N SER A 211 5.66 9.00 -12.83
CA SER A 211 4.71 8.99 -11.73
C SER A 211 4.16 7.60 -11.50
N VAL A 212 4.18 7.17 -10.24
CA VAL A 212 3.58 5.91 -9.77
C VAL A 212 2.11 6.12 -9.38
N LYS A 213 1.33 6.78 -10.22
CA LYS A 213 -0.14 6.77 -10.12
C LYS A 213 -0.66 5.39 -10.55
N LEU A 214 -1.79 4.95 -9.99
CA LEU A 214 -2.35 3.62 -10.29
C LEU A 214 -2.57 3.42 -11.80
N SER A 215 -3.10 4.42 -12.50
CA SER A 215 -3.28 4.40 -13.97
C SER A 215 -2.00 4.14 -14.76
N ASN A 216 -0.86 4.65 -14.28
CA ASN A 216 0.43 4.44 -14.95
C ASN A 216 0.97 3.05 -14.63
N VAL A 217 0.82 2.60 -13.38
CA VAL A 217 1.20 1.25 -12.94
C VAL A 217 0.40 0.19 -13.71
N GLU A 218 -0.89 0.41 -13.91
CA GLU A 218 -1.73 -0.45 -14.74
C GLU A 218 -1.18 -0.63 -16.14
N LYS A 219 -0.92 0.49 -16.82
CA LYS A 219 -0.44 0.49 -18.20
C LYS A 219 0.95 -0.14 -18.34
N GLU A 220 1.91 0.30 -17.52
CA GLU A 220 3.32 -0.02 -17.71
C GLU A 220 3.72 -1.34 -17.05
N ILE A 221 3.06 -1.72 -15.95
CA ILE A 221 3.43 -2.89 -15.16
C ILE A 221 2.42 -4.03 -15.33
N LEU A 222 1.13 -3.74 -15.23
CA LEU A 222 0.06 -4.75 -15.29
C LEU A 222 -0.41 -5.05 -16.72
N ASP A 223 0.03 -4.28 -17.71
CA ASP A 223 -0.46 -4.32 -19.09
C ASP A 223 -1.99 -4.20 -19.18
N PHE A 224 -2.54 -3.30 -18.37
CA PHE A 224 -3.96 -2.97 -18.37
C PHE A 224 -4.17 -1.56 -18.93
N HIS A 225 -4.91 -1.48 -20.04
CA HIS A 225 -5.21 -0.23 -20.73
C HIS A 225 -6.70 0.06 -20.59
N ARG A 226 -7.04 1.12 -19.86
CA ARG A 226 -8.43 1.53 -19.67
C ARG A 226 -9.03 2.02 -21.00
N THR A 227 -10.32 1.72 -21.22
CA THR A 227 -11.10 2.23 -22.36
C THR A 227 -12.24 3.08 -21.83
N ASP A 228 -12.37 4.31 -22.34
CA ASP A 228 -13.44 5.26 -22.01
C ASP A 228 -13.64 5.56 -20.51
N ASP A 229 -12.57 5.43 -19.72
CA ASP A 229 -12.61 5.71 -18.28
C ASP A 229 -12.66 7.20 -17.98
N VAL A 230 -13.38 7.55 -16.92
CA VAL A 230 -13.49 8.93 -16.46
C VAL A 230 -12.22 9.33 -15.71
N PRO A 231 -11.64 10.51 -15.98
CA PRO A 231 -10.56 11.02 -15.14
C PRO A 231 -11.02 11.17 -13.68
N GLY A 232 -10.31 10.56 -12.72
CA GLY A 232 -10.74 10.53 -11.32
C GLY A 232 -10.98 11.91 -10.68
N TYR A 233 -10.30 12.97 -11.15
CA TYR A 233 -10.55 14.34 -10.67
C TYR A 233 -11.94 14.89 -11.04
N LEU A 234 -12.66 14.25 -11.98
CA LEU A 234 -14.04 14.59 -12.34
C LEU A 234 -15.09 13.85 -11.50
N ALA A 235 -14.72 12.80 -10.77
CA ALA A 235 -15.66 12.02 -9.95
C ALA A 235 -16.45 12.89 -8.95
N PRO A 236 -15.84 13.87 -8.24
CA PRO A 236 -16.59 14.80 -7.39
C PRO A 236 -17.64 15.62 -8.15
N MET A 237 -17.29 16.12 -9.33
CA MET A 237 -18.19 16.96 -10.15
C MET A 237 -19.39 16.16 -10.64
N ILE A 238 -19.15 14.93 -11.07
CA ILE A 238 -20.21 13.99 -11.48
C ILE A 238 -21.14 13.68 -10.32
N TYR A 239 -20.59 13.46 -9.12
CA TYR A 239 -21.41 13.23 -7.95
C TYR A 239 -22.28 14.44 -7.60
N PHE A 240 -21.75 15.66 -7.69
CA PHE A 240 -22.55 16.87 -7.44
C PHE A 240 -23.69 17.04 -8.47
N ASP A 241 -23.42 16.79 -9.76
CA ASP A 241 -24.45 16.80 -10.81
C ASP A 241 -25.54 15.75 -10.54
N PHE A 242 -25.14 14.54 -10.12
CA PHE A 242 -26.09 13.50 -9.68
C PHE A 242 -26.93 13.95 -8.48
N VAL A 243 -26.34 14.59 -7.47
CA VAL A 243 -27.09 15.06 -6.30
C VAL A 243 -28.10 16.14 -6.69
N GLU A 244 -27.78 17.00 -7.64
CA GLU A 244 -28.66 18.07 -8.13
C GLU A 244 -29.79 17.53 -9.02
N ARG A 245 -29.45 16.77 -10.05
CA ARG A 245 -30.38 16.32 -11.10
C ARG A 245 -31.07 15.00 -10.79
N LYS A 246 -30.52 14.23 -9.85
CA LYS A 246 -30.89 12.83 -9.52
C LYS A 246 -30.64 11.82 -10.64
N ASP A 247 -30.06 12.26 -11.75
CA ASP A 247 -29.79 11.45 -12.93
C ASP A 247 -28.55 10.56 -12.71
N PRO A 248 -28.68 9.22 -12.80
CA PRO A 248 -27.60 8.30 -12.49
C PRO A 248 -26.57 8.11 -13.62
N GLU A 249 -26.78 8.67 -14.82
CA GLU A 249 -25.97 8.36 -16.00
C GLU A 249 -24.46 8.58 -15.75
N GLY A 250 -24.08 9.72 -15.17
CA GLY A 250 -22.68 10.01 -14.84
C GLY A 250 -22.12 9.08 -13.76
N MET A 251 -22.93 8.69 -12.77
CA MET A 251 -22.51 7.82 -11.68
C MET A 251 -22.09 6.43 -12.16
N PHE A 252 -22.67 5.92 -13.24
CA PHE A 252 -22.23 4.63 -13.80
C PHE A 252 -20.78 4.66 -14.28
N LYS A 253 -20.28 5.80 -14.76
CA LYS A 253 -18.87 5.96 -15.13
C LYS A 253 -17.96 5.97 -13.91
N VAL A 254 -18.39 6.62 -12.82
CA VAL A 254 -17.65 6.62 -11.56
C VAL A 254 -17.63 5.23 -10.91
N LEU A 255 -18.73 4.49 -10.99
CA LEU A 255 -18.78 3.10 -10.55
C LEU A 255 -17.83 2.21 -11.34
N LEU A 256 -17.78 2.38 -12.67
CA LEU A 256 -16.82 1.65 -13.50
C LEU A 256 -15.38 2.00 -13.15
N HIS A 257 -15.06 3.28 -12.94
CA HIS A 257 -13.74 3.73 -12.53
C HIS A 257 -13.27 3.03 -11.25
N ASN A 258 -14.05 3.15 -10.17
CA ASN A 258 -13.75 2.55 -8.88
C ASN A 258 -13.71 1.01 -8.96
N GLU A 259 -14.54 0.39 -9.79
CA GLU A 259 -14.49 -1.05 -10.07
C GLU A 259 -13.13 -1.46 -10.68
N LEU A 260 -12.66 -0.75 -11.69
CA LEU A 260 -11.37 -1.01 -12.32
C LEU A 260 -10.21 -0.79 -11.36
N ASP A 261 -10.26 0.27 -10.54
CA ASP A 261 -9.27 0.55 -9.51
C ASP A 261 -9.15 -0.62 -8.53
N ILE A 262 -10.28 -1.13 -8.02
CA ILE A 262 -10.32 -2.26 -7.08
C ILE A 262 -9.79 -3.54 -7.72
N LEU A 263 -10.16 -3.86 -8.96
CA LEU A 263 -9.62 -5.02 -9.68
C LEU A 263 -8.12 -4.90 -9.90
N SER A 264 -7.62 -3.69 -10.18
CA SER A 264 -6.19 -3.39 -10.27
C SER A 264 -5.48 -3.62 -8.94
N LEU A 265 -6.09 -3.32 -7.79
CA LEU A 265 -5.48 -3.62 -6.49
C LEU A 265 -5.24 -5.12 -6.29
N VAL A 266 -6.19 -5.96 -6.73
CA VAL A 266 -6.08 -7.43 -6.63
C VAL A 266 -4.85 -7.92 -7.38
N VAL A 267 -4.75 -7.59 -8.67
CA VAL A 267 -3.63 -8.08 -9.51
C VAL A 267 -2.33 -7.34 -9.23
N LEU A 268 -2.35 -6.11 -8.73
CA LEU A 268 -1.15 -5.41 -8.29
C LEU A 268 -0.55 -6.06 -7.05
N TYR A 269 -1.37 -6.48 -6.09
CA TYR A 269 -0.89 -7.25 -4.95
C TYR A 269 -0.26 -8.57 -5.38
N VAL A 270 -0.85 -9.27 -6.37
CA VAL A 270 -0.25 -10.47 -6.99
C VAL A 270 1.11 -10.15 -7.58
N HIS A 271 1.19 -9.13 -8.43
CA HIS A 271 2.43 -8.73 -9.09
C HIS A 271 3.53 -8.39 -8.07
N LEU A 272 3.25 -7.52 -7.11
CA LEU A 272 4.19 -7.14 -6.06
C LEU A 272 4.63 -8.36 -5.23
N SER A 273 3.71 -9.26 -4.90
CA SER A 273 4.03 -10.48 -4.15
C SER A 273 5.00 -11.37 -4.93
N PHE A 274 4.74 -11.62 -6.21
CA PHE A 274 5.63 -12.43 -7.04
C PHE A 274 7.00 -11.78 -7.23
N GLN A 275 7.04 -10.45 -7.34
CA GLN A 275 8.28 -9.70 -7.40
C GLN A 275 9.10 -9.84 -6.10
N ILE A 276 8.48 -9.59 -4.95
CA ILE A 276 9.17 -9.65 -3.65
C ILE A 276 9.64 -11.07 -3.33
N LEU A 277 8.79 -12.07 -3.63
CA LEU A 277 9.09 -13.48 -3.38
C LEU A 277 10.04 -14.08 -4.42
N GLY A 278 10.31 -13.38 -5.54
CA GLY A 278 11.17 -13.87 -6.63
C GLY A 278 10.55 -15.04 -7.40
N ILE A 279 9.23 -15.05 -7.51
CA ILE A 279 8.45 -16.05 -8.27
C ILE A 279 8.35 -15.64 -9.74
N ASP A 280 8.33 -14.33 -10.00
CA ASP A 280 8.28 -13.80 -11.35
C ASP A 280 9.61 -14.06 -12.07
N SER A 281 9.62 -15.03 -12.98
CA SER A 281 10.80 -15.39 -13.76
C SER A 281 11.23 -14.31 -14.75
N THR A 282 10.39 -13.31 -15.00
CA THR A 282 10.66 -12.20 -15.92
C THR A 282 11.31 -11.00 -15.23
N GLN A 283 11.59 -11.09 -13.92
CA GLN A 283 12.24 -10.03 -13.16
C GLN A 283 13.54 -9.54 -13.78
N SER A 284 13.66 -8.23 -13.92
CA SER A 284 14.90 -7.62 -14.35
C SER A 284 15.97 -7.68 -13.24
N SER A 285 17.24 -7.58 -13.61
CA SER A 285 18.35 -7.51 -12.64
C SER A 285 18.18 -6.33 -11.66
N ASP A 286 17.62 -5.22 -12.15
CA ASP A 286 17.32 -4.03 -11.34
C ASP A 286 16.19 -4.29 -10.33
N GLU A 287 15.13 -5.00 -10.74
CA GLU A 287 14.05 -5.37 -9.81
C GLU A 287 14.54 -6.30 -8.70
N LYS A 288 15.35 -7.31 -9.06
CA LYS A 288 16.00 -8.20 -8.08
C LYS A 288 16.87 -7.43 -7.10
N LEU A 289 17.64 -6.45 -7.59
CA LEU A 289 18.47 -5.57 -6.77
C LEU A 289 17.61 -4.76 -5.80
N LEU A 290 16.53 -4.15 -6.28
CA LEU A 290 15.62 -3.32 -5.47
C LEU A 290 14.92 -4.15 -4.39
N VAL A 291 14.51 -5.40 -4.70
CA VAL A 291 13.94 -6.34 -3.72
C VAL A 291 14.96 -6.68 -2.63
N GLY A 292 16.20 -7.01 -3.01
CA GLY A 292 17.26 -7.29 -2.04
C GLY A 292 17.56 -6.09 -1.13
N LYS A 293 17.66 -4.88 -1.71
CA LYS A 293 17.81 -3.63 -0.94
C LYS A 293 16.60 -3.33 -0.05
N TRP A 294 15.40 -3.75 -0.45
CA TRP A 294 14.20 -3.58 0.35
C TRP A 294 14.26 -4.45 1.61
N PHE A 295 14.59 -5.73 1.48
CA PHE A 295 14.77 -6.60 2.65
C PHE A 295 15.86 -6.08 3.59
N ASP A 296 16.96 -5.55 3.05
CA ASP A 296 18.00 -4.93 3.88
C ASP A 296 17.48 -3.71 4.65
N TYR A 297 16.72 -2.84 3.99
CA TYR A 297 16.08 -1.70 4.64
C TYR A 297 15.11 -2.11 5.76
N LEU A 298 14.39 -3.22 5.57
CA LEU A 298 13.48 -3.78 6.57
C LEU A 298 14.22 -4.47 7.73
N GLY A 299 15.53 -4.70 7.59
CA GLY A 299 16.35 -5.39 8.57
C GLY A 299 16.29 -6.92 8.49
N ASP A 300 15.59 -7.48 7.49
CA ASP A 300 15.55 -8.92 7.22
C ASP A 300 16.81 -9.32 6.42
N LYS A 301 17.92 -9.45 7.15
CA LYS A 301 19.24 -9.66 6.57
C LYS A 301 19.37 -10.97 5.83
N GLU A 302 18.69 -12.02 6.30
CA GLU A 302 18.76 -13.34 5.68
C GLU A 302 18.16 -13.31 4.28
N GLN A 303 16.96 -12.72 4.14
CA GLN A 303 16.33 -12.56 2.84
C GLN A 303 17.09 -11.57 1.95
N ALA A 304 17.62 -10.48 2.52
CA ALA A 304 18.44 -9.54 1.78
C ALA A 304 19.68 -10.22 1.17
N VAL A 305 20.41 -11.01 1.97
CA VAL A 305 21.59 -11.75 1.51
C VAL A 305 21.20 -12.75 0.43
N LYS A 306 20.19 -13.59 0.70
CA LYS A 306 19.71 -14.61 -0.24
C LYS A 306 19.35 -14.01 -1.61
N LYS A 307 18.60 -12.91 -1.64
CA LYS A 307 18.15 -12.26 -2.88
C LYS A 307 19.31 -11.60 -3.65
N LEU A 308 20.23 -10.94 -2.94
CA LEU A 308 21.38 -10.28 -3.58
C LEU A 308 22.42 -11.28 -4.09
N GLU A 309 22.64 -12.39 -3.37
CA GLU A 309 23.54 -13.47 -3.82
C GLU A 309 22.98 -14.18 -5.05
N GLN A 310 21.68 -14.45 -5.07
CA GLN A 310 21.01 -14.97 -6.25
C GLN A 310 21.24 -14.07 -7.46
N LEU A 311 21.04 -12.75 -7.33
CA LEU A 311 21.30 -11.80 -8.41
C LEU A 311 22.76 -11.86 -8.91
N ILE A 312 23.73 -11.92 -8.01
CA ILE A 312 25.16 -12.01 -8.37
C ILE A 312 25.49 -13.30 -9.11
N SER A 313 24.81 -14.41 -8.77
CA SER A 313 25.01 -15.70 -9.43
C SER A 313 24.43 -15.74 -10.86
N GLU A 314 23.41 -14.92 -11.13
CA GLU A 314 22.66 -14.92 -12.40
C GLU A 314 23.11 -13.81 -13.37
N SER A 315 23.78 -12.76 -12.89
CA SER A 315 24.14 -11.58 -13.68
C SER A 315 25.51 -11.01 -13.29
N ALA A 316 26.21 -10.45 -14.29
CA ALA A 316 27.50 -9.76 -14.13
C ALA A 316 27.42 -8.26 -14.48
N GLY A 317 26.21 -7.71 -14.59
CA GLY A 317 25.98 -6.29 -14.94
C GLY A 317 26.18 -5.29 -13.79
N PRO A 318 25.95 -3.99 -14.05
CA PRO A 318 26.04 -2.94 -13.03
C PRO A 318 25.21 -3.22 -11.77
N GLU A 319 24.06 -3.87 -11.91
CA GLU A 319 23.18 -4.24 -10.80
C GLU A 319 23.81 -5.30 -9.90
N SER A 320 24.59 -6.23 -10.48
CA SER A 320 25.36 -7.24 -9.74
C SER A 320 26.46 -6.58 -8.90
N LEU A 321 27.13 -5.56 -9.44
CA LEU A 321 28.13 -4.77 -8.71
C LEU A 321 27.46 -3.94 -7.58
N ALA A 322 26.29 -3.37 -7.83
CA ALA A 322 25.50 -2.71 -6.79
C ALA A 322 25.03 -3.68 -5.69
N ALA A 323 24.72 -4.93 -6.04
CA ALA A 323 24.40 -5.99 -5.10
C ALA A 323 25.63 -6.37 -4.26
N LYS A 324 26.80 -6.56 -4.89
CA LYS A 324 28.08 -6.81 -4.19
C LYS A 324 28.41 -5.70 -3.22
N HIS A 325 28.24 -4.44 -3.62
CA HIS A 325 28.44 -3.29 -2.76
C HIS A 325 27.54 -3.33 -1.51
N THR A 326 26.26 -3.67 -1.69
CA THR A 326 25.29 -3.80 -0.59
C THR A 326 25.63 -4.99 0.34
N LEU A 327 25.97 -6.14 -0.23
CA LEU A 327 26.39 -7.33 0.53
C LEU A 327 27.69 -7.11 1.28
N ALA A 328 28.64 -6.35 0.74
CA ALA A 328 29.90 -6.06 1.42
C ALA A 328 29.68 -5.35 2.76
N PHE A 329 28.71 -4.44 2.84
CA PHE A 329 28.29 -3.86 4.13
C PHE A 329 27.72 -4.90 5.08
N GLN A 330 26.92 -5.85 4.60
CA GLN A 330 26.38 -6.93 5.43
C GLN A 330 27.50 -7.84 5.94
N TYR A 331 28.39 -8.29 5.07
CA TYR A 331 29.52 -9.14 5.43
C TYR A 331 30.48 -8.46 6.39
N LYS A 332 30.73 -7.15 6.23
CA LYS A 332 31.49 -6.36 7.20
C LYS A 332 30.81 -6.34 8.58
N ARG A 333 29.49 -6.19 8.66
CA ARG A 333 28.73 -6.24 9.93
C ARG A 333 28.79 -7.62 10.58
N LEU A 334 28.77 -8.68 9.77
CA LEU A 334 28.96 -10.06 10.21
C LEU A 334 30.42 -10.42 10.52
N LYS A 335 31.35 -9.46 10.42
CA LYS A 335 32.80 -9.63 10.60
C LYS A 335 33.47 -10.57 9.59
N ASN A 336 32.78 -10.92 8.49
CA ASN A 336 33.41 -11.57 7.35
C ASN A 336 34.09 -10.50 6.48
N TYR A 337 35.22 -10.00 6.98
CA TYR A 337 35.93 -8.90 6.35
C TYR A 337 36.59 -9.29 5.03
N SER A 338 36.93 -10.56 4.82
CA SER A 338 37.55 -11.02 3.57
C SER A 338 36.57 -10.90 2.41
N THR A 339 35.38 -11.49 2.54
CA THR A 339 34.35 -11.42 1.49
C THR A 339 33.91 -9.98 1.22
N ALA A 340 33.76 -9.17 2.26
CA ALA A 340 33.46 -7.74 2.10
C ALA A 340 34.56 -7.00 1.32
N TYR A 341 35.83 -7.28 1.62
CA TYR A 341 36.97 -6.72 0.91
C TYR A 341 36.98 -7.14 -0.56
N ASP A 342 36.74 -8.43 -0.86
CA ASP A 342 36.77 -8.94 -2.23
C ASP A 342 35.66 -8.30 -3.08
N TYR A 343 34.45 -8.21 -2.55
CA TYR A 343 33.33 -7.53 -3.23
C TYR A 343 33.60 -6.04 -3.46
N TRP A 344 34.07 -5.30 -2.46
CA TRP A 344 34.41 -3.89 -2.68
C TRP A 344 35.57 -3.72 -3.66
N ASN A 345 36.55 -4.63 -3.68
CA ASN A 345 37.65 -4.54 -4.63
C ASN A 345 37.16 -4.68 -6.07
N GLU A 346 36.22 -5.61 -6.32
CA GLU A 346 35.58 -5.76 -7.64
C GLU A 346 34.72 -4.54 -8.02
N VAL A 347 33.92 -4.03 -7.08
CA VAL A 347 33.11 -2.80 -7.28
C VAL A 347 34.01 -1.60 -7.59
N ARG A 348 35.15 -1.46 -6.94
CA ARG A 348 36.11 -0.41 -7.25
C ARG A 348 36.61 -0.50 -8.70
N GLU A 349 36.90 -1.71 -9.18
CA GLU A 349 37.54 -1.91 -10.48
C GLU A 349 36.59 -1.73 -11.66
N THR A 350 35.34 -2.16 -11.51
CA THR A 350 34.39 -2.25 -12.64
C THR A 350 33.02 -1.64 -12.35
N GLY A 351 32.79 -1.17 -11.12
CA GLY A 351 31.51 -0.66 -10.67
C GLY A 351 31.14 0.71 -11.24
N PRO A 352 29.84 1.06 -11.15
CA PRO A 352 29.37 2.42 -11.36
C PRO A 352 30.17 3.42 -10.54
N GLU A 353 30.45 4.58 -11.13
CA GLU A 353 31.33 5.58 -10.53
C GLU A 353 30.90 5.97 -9.10
N ASP A 354 29.58 6.07 -8.82
CA ASP A 354 29.02 6.44 -7.51
C ASP A 354 29.40 5.43 -6.43
N LEU A 355 29.45 4.16 -6.80
CA LEU A 355 29.82 3.08 -5.91
C LEU A 355 31.34 2.91 -5.77
N ARG A 356 32.13 3.24 -6.80
CA ARG A 356 33.61 3.11 -6.74
C ARG A 356 34.21 3.95 -5.62
N LEU A 357 33.74 5.19 -5.45
CA LEU A 357 34.21 6.09 -4.40
C LEU A 357 33.97 5.50 -3.01
N GLU A 358 32.73 5.05 -2.74
CA GLU A 358 32.37 4.46 -1.45
C GLU A 358 33.12 3.15 -1.19
N ALA A 359 33.28 2.31 -2.22
CA ALA A 359 34.08 1.09 -2.15
C ALA A 359 35.55 1.38 -1.78
N CYS A 360 36.20 2.37 -2.39
CA CYS A 360 37.56 2.79 -2.03
C CYS A 360 37.66 3.24 -0.56
N ILE A 361 36.69 4.04 -0.10
CA ILE A 361 36.65 4.51 1.29
C ILE A 361 36.55 3.33 2.27
N GLU A 362 35.72 2.33 1.96
CA GLU A 362 35.53 1.15 2.81
C GLU A 362 36.72 0.18 2.76
N LEU A 363 37.34 -0.01 1.59
CA LEU A 363 38.58 -0.78 1.44
C LEU A 363 39.73 -0.16 2.22
N ALA A 364 39.85 1.17 2.21
CA ALA A 364 40.84 1.89 3.02
C ALA A 364 40.61 1.64 4.52
N LYS A 365 39.36 1.73 4.99
CA LYS A 365 39.00 1.45 6.40
C LYS A 365 39.32 0.02 6.80
N LEU A 366 38.96 -0.98 5.98
CA LEU A 366 39.27 -2.39 6.26
C LEU A 366 40.78 -2.65 6.26
N SER A 367 41.50 -2.12 5.28
CA SER A 367 42.94 -2.27 5.16
C SER A 367 43.67 -1.68 6.37
N GLU A 368 43.25 -0.51 6.85
CA GLU A 368 43.86 0.14 8.01
C GLU A 368 43.49 -0.54 9.33
N HIS A 369 42.19 -0.76 9.58
CA HIS A 369 41.71 -1.13 10.91
C HIS A 369 41.74 -2.63 11.14
N GLN A 370 41.38 -3.43 10.13
CA GLN A 370 41.25 -4.88 10.26
C GLN A 370 42.51 -5.61 9.81
N PHE A 371 43.01 -5.31 8.61
CA PHE A 371 44.14 -6.06 8.02
C PHE A 371 45.52 -5.49 8.35
N LYS A 372 45.59 -4.27 8.90
CA LYS A 372 46.84 -3.55 9.22
C LYS A 372 47.79 -3.43 8.01
N ARG A 373 47.23 -3.35 6.80
CA ARG A 373 47.94 -3.14 5.54
C ARG A 373 47.90 -1.65 5.20
N TYR A 374 48.80 -0.89 5.81
CA TYR A 374 48.81 0.59 5.69
C TYR A 374 49.15 1.07 4.29
N ASP A 375 49.97 0.32 3.56
CA ASP A 375 50.29 0.50 2.14
C ASP A 375 49.01 0.48 1.28
N LYS A 376 48.19 -0.57 1.44
CA LYS A 376 46.91 -0.69 0.72
C LYS A 376 45.92 0.38 1.17
N ALA A 377 45.87 0.67 2.46
CA ALA A 377 44.99 1.69 2.99
C ALA A 377 45.28 3.08 2.40
N LEU A 378 46.57 3.42 2.21
CA LEU A 378 46.99 4.67 1.60
C LEU A 378 46.56 4.70 0.14
N MET A 379 46.93 3.67 -0.64
CA MET A 379 46.55 3.54 -2.05
C MET A 379 45.04 3.68 -2.27
N PHE A 380 44.20 3.04 -1.45
CA PHE A 380 42.74 3.16 -1.57
C PHE A 380 42.22 4.55 -1.19
N SER A 381 42.87 5.23 -0.23
CA SER A 381 42.49 6.58 0.19
C SER A 381 42.84 7.61 -0.88
N GLU A 382 43.99 7.45 -1.55
CA GLU A 382 44.42 8.29 -2.69
C GLU A 382 43.45 8.13 -3.85
N LYS A 383 43.11 6.89 -4.24
CA LYS A 383 42.12 6.62 -5.29
C LYS A 383 40.74 7.21 -4.96
N ALA A 384 40.29 7.12 -3.71
CA ALA A 384 39.04 7.76 -3.30
C ALA A 384 39.10 9.28 -3.47
N TYR A 385 40.24 9.90 -3.17
CA TYR A 385 40.42 11.34 -3.29
C TYR A 385 40.47 11.79 -4.76
N GLU A 386 41.10 11.02 -5.63
CA GLU A 386 41.10 11.22 -7.09
C GLU A 386 39.68 11.15 -7.66
N GLU A 387 38.94 10.07 -7.39
CA GLU A 387 37.55 9.87 -7.84
C GLU A 387 36.62 10.99 -7.34
N MET A 388 36.81 11.48 -6.11
CA MET A 388 36.03 12.59 -5.56
C MET A 388 36.32 13.91 -6.31
N LYS A 389 37.58 14.19 -6.63
CA LYS A 389 37.99 15.40 -7.35
C LYS A 389 37.49 15.42 -8.78
N GLU A 390 37.64 14.30 -9.50
CA GLU A 390 37.20 14.18 -10.88
C GLU A 390 35.70 14.45 -11.05
N ARG A 391 34.91 14.11 -10.03
CA ARG A 391 33.44 14.19 -10.10
C ARG A 391 32.87 15.51 -9.61
N ALA A 392 33.72 16.45 -9.20
CA ALA A 392 33.33 17.71 -8.58
C ALA A 392 32.30 17.54 -7.45
N VAL A 393 32.33 16.39 -6.75
CA VAL A 393 31.39 16.09 -5.67
C VAL A 393 31.78 16.95 -4.48
N SER A 394 31.05 18.04 -4.27
CA SER A 394 31.21 18.89 -3.10
C SER A 394 30.61 18.21 -1.87
N ASN A 395 31.36 17.28 -1.29
CA ASN A 395 31.07 16.71 0.01
C ASN A 395 32.23 17.02 0.96
N GLU A 396 32.19 18.22 1.54
CA GLU A 396 33.23 18.75 2.43
C GLU A 396 33.60 17.76 3.55
N LYS A 397 32.60 17.03 4.08
CA LYS A 397 32.83 16.04 5.12
C LYS A 397 33.67 14.85 4.61
N VAL A 398 33.32 14.30 3.45
CA VAL A 398 34.07 13.17 2.86
C VAL A 398 35.49 13.61 2.49
N SER A 399 35.65 14.80 1.93
CA SER A 399 36.98 15.37 1.61
C SER A 399 37.85 15.48 2.86
N TYR A 400 37.31 16.09 3.92
CA TYR A 400 38.01 16.26 5.19
C TYR A 400 38.39 14.92 5.84
N ASP A 401 37.48 13.95 5.84
CA ASP A 401 37.71 12.62 6.41
C ASP A 401 38.77 11.83 5.62
N LEU A 402 38.86 12.04 4.29
CA LEU A 402 39.88 11.45 3.43
C LEU A 402 41.25 12.09 3.65
N GLU A 403 41.35 13.42 3.67
CA GLU A 403 42.61 14.15 3.92
C GLU A 403 43.21 13.76 5.28
N LYS A 404 42.38 13.75 6.33
CA LYS A 404 42.82 13.28 7.66
C LYS A 404 43.30 11.83 7.67
N ARG A 405 42.74 10.97 6.82
CA ARG A 405 43.15 9.57 6.71
C ARG A 405 44.50 9.47 5.99
N LEU A 406 44.69 10.20 4.89
CA LEU A 406 45.95 10.27 4.16
C LEU A 406 47.11 10.70 5.08
N GLU A 407 46.98 11.85 5.75
CA GLU A 407 47.99 12.35 6.70
C GLU A 407 48.29 11.36 7.84
N ARG A 408 47.26 10.63 8.29
CA ARG A 408 47.42 9.61 9.33
C ARG A 408 48.17 8.39 8.82
N LEU A 409 47.89 7.94 7.59
CA LEU A 409 48.50 6.76 6.99
C LEU A 409 49.96 7.02 6.58
N GLU A 410 50.26 8.21 6.04
CA GLU A 410 51.64 8.63 5.74
C GLU A 410 52.51 8.60 7.01
N ARG A 411 52.02 9.16 8.12
CA ARG A 411 52.72 9.13 9.42
C ARG A 411 52.89 7.72 9.98
N LYS A 412 52.02 6.78 9.63
CA LYS A 412 52.14 5.37 10.05
C LYS A 412 53.13 4.59 9.19
N LEU A 413 53.27 4.94 7.92
CA LEU A 413 54.23 4.32 7.00
C LEU A 413 55.65 4.87 7.14
N ALA A 414 55.78 6.11 7.62
CA ALA A 414 57.07 6.73 7.93
C ALA A 414 57.68 6.27 9.28
N LYS A 415 56.96 5.43 10.04
CA LYS A 415 57.41 4.81 11.30
C LYS A 415 57.65 3.33 11.07
#